data_AF-A0A969H9U0-F1
#
_entry.id   AF-A0A969H9U0-F1
#
_cell.length_a   1.000
_cell.length_b   1.000
_cell.length_c   1.000
_cell.angle_alpha   90.00
_cell.angle_beta   90.00
_cell.angle_gamma   90.00
#
_symmetry.space_group_name_H-M   'P 1'
#
loop_
_entity.id
_entity.type
_entity.pdbx_description
1 polymer ?
#
loop_
_entity_poly.entity_id
_entity_poly.type
_entity_poly.pdbx_seq_one_letter_code
_entity_poly.pdbx_strand_id
1 'polypeptide(L)' 'MTNPQQDRYELKKRLGGGGMGEVWLAHDSLLNRPVAIKYLKGAQDPLYESLFL' A
#
# COMPACT_ATOMS: atom_id res chain seq x y z
N MET A 1 18.11 -7.90 10.19
CA MET A 1 17.22 -8.45 9.15
C MET A 1 16.28 -7.33 8.72
N THR A 2 16.71 -6.45 7.82
CA THR A 2 15.85 -5.38 7.30
C THR A 2 15.21 -5.91 6.02
N ASN A 3 13.90 -6.15 6.04
CA ASN A 3 13.16 -6.65 4.89
C ASN A 3 13.18 -5.56 3.79
N PRO A 4 13.89 -5.73 2.66
CA PRO A 4 14.08 -4.69 1.64
C PRO A 4 12.77 -4.27 0.95
N GLN A 5 11.66 -4.94 1.24
CA GLN A 5 10.34 -4.61 0.70
C GLN A 5 9.60 -3.51 1.46
N GLN A 6 10.02 -3.15 2.68
CA GLN A 6 9.26 -2.20 3.50
C GLN A 6 9.24 -0.76 2.96
N ASP A 7 10.15 -0.40 2.03
CA ASP A 7 10.27 0.96 1.49
C ASP A 7 9.92 1.09 -0.02
N ARG A 8 9.20 0.11 -0.60
CA ARG A 8 8.89 0.17 -2.04
C ARG A 8 7.93 1.30 -2.41
N TYR A 9 6.94 1.57 -1.57
CA TYR A 9 5.87 2.50 -1.88
C TYR A 9 5.94 3.75 -0.99
N GLU A 10 6.28 4.88 -1.60
CA GLU A 10 6.27 6.16 -0.90
C GLU A 10 4.90 6.82 -1.04
N LEU A 11 4.08 6.78 0.02
CA LEU A 11 2.78 7.45 0.06
C LEU A 11 2.92 8.97 -0.06
N LYS A 12 2.17 9.57 -0.98
CA LYS A 12 2.22 11.02 -1.26
C LYS A 12 0.97 11.74 -0.75
N LYS A 13 -0.21 11.35 -1.25
CA LYS A 13 -1.48 12.00 -0.87
C LYS A 13 -2.68 11.08 -1.06
N ARG A 14 -3.71 11.30 -0.25
CA ARG A 14 -5.02 10.64 -0.41
C ARG A 14 -5.70 11.13 -1.68
N LEU A 15 -6.22 10.20 -2.48
CA LEU A 15 -6.99 10.47 -3.70
C LEU A 15 -8.49 10.40 -3.46
N GLY A 16 -8.95 9.56 -2.54
CA GLY A 16 -10.36 9.43 -2.18
C GLY A 16 -10.62 8.26 -1.25
N GLY A 17 -11.88 8.07 -0.87
CA GLY A 17 -12.29 6.95 -0.03
C GLY A 17 -13.80 6.76 0.02
N GLY A 18 -14.23 5.55 0.37
CA GLY A 18 -15.63 5.16 0.49
C GLY A 18 -15.79 3.98 1.45
N GLY A 19 -16.97 3.33 1.43
CA GLY A 19 -17.29 2.23 2.35
C GLY A 19 -16.27 1.08 2.33
N MET A 20 -15.67 0.81 1.17
CA MET A 20 -14.73 -0.31 0.98
C MET A 20 -13.27 0.02 1.29
N GLY A 21 -12.91 1.27 1.59
CA GLY A 21 -11.51 1.64 1.78
C GLY A 21 -11.11 3.04 1.34
N GLU A 22 -9.81 3.26 1.33
CA GLU A 22 -9.16 4.53 0.96
C GLU A 22 -8.14 4.31 -0.16
N VAL A 23 -8.05 5.27 -1.08
CA VAL A 23 -7.12 5.23 -2.20
C VAL A 23 -6.10 6.35 -2.05
N TRP A 24 -4.83 6.02 -2.22
CA TRP A 24 -3.70 6.93 -2.09
C TRP A 24 -2.83 6.92 -3.34
N LEU A 25 -2.28 8.08 -3.68
CA LEU A 25 -1.18 8.22 -4.62
C LEU A 25 0.11 7.84 -3.90
N ALA A 26 0.89 6.94 -4.49
CA ALA A 26 2.23 6.60 -4.05
C ALA A 26 3.21 6.63 -5.22
N HIS A 27 4.50 6.72 -4.91
CA HIS A 27 5.57 6.43 -5.87
C HIS A 27 6.08 5.00 -5.63
N ASP A 28 6.07 4.17 -6.67
CA ASP A 28 6.70 2.84 -6.64
C ASP A 28 8.17 2.99 -7.05
N SER A 29 9.09 2.79 -6.12
CA SER A 29 10.54 2.97 -6.36
C SER A 29 11.14 1.90 -7.27
N LEU A 30 10.51 0.72 -7.38
CA LEU A 30 10.97 -0.35 -8.27
C LEU A 30 10.55 -0.08 -9.73
N LEU A 31 9.30 0.37 -9.92
CA LEU A 31 8.77 0.68 -11.26
C LEU A 31 9.03 2.14 -11.68
N ASN A 32 9.57 2.95 -10.76
CA ASN A 32 9.84 4.37 -10.92
C ASN A 32 8.66 5.17 -11.51
N ARG A 33 7.45 4.97 -10.95
CA ARG A 33 6.24 5.63 -11.45
C ARG A 33 5.19 5.86 -10.37
N PRO A 34 4.27 6.83 -10.55
CA PRO A 34 3.13 6.97 -9.67
C PRO A 34 2.17 5.77 -9.79
N VAL A 35 1.67 5.30 -8.65
CA VAL A 35 0.68 4.22 -8.55
C VAL A 35 -0.44 4.61 -7.57
N ALA A 36 -1.60 3.99 -7.73
CA ALA A 36 -2.70 4.10 -6.76
C ALA A 36 -2.69 2.87 -5.83
N ILE A 37 -2.66 3.10 -4.52
CA ILE A 37 -2.75 2.06 -3.49
C ILE A 37 -4.11 2.14 -2.83
N LYS A 38 -4.85 1.02 -2.78
CA LYS A 38 -6.16 0.92 -2.13
C LYS A 38 -6.05 0.15 -0.81
N TYR A 39 -6.20 0.85 0.30
CA TYR A 39 -6.33 0.25 1.62
C TYR A 39 -7.77 -0.22 1.82
N LEU A 40 -7.95 -1.52 2.02
CA LEU A 40 -9.27 -2.11 2.25
C LEU A 40 -9.64 -2.00 3.73
N LYS A 41 -10.85 -1.52 4.03
CA LYS A 41 -11.39 -1.53 5.40
C LYS A 41 -11.86 -2.95 5.74
N GLY A 42 -11.44 -3.47 6.90
CA GLY A 42 -11.89 -4.79 7.38
C GLY A 42 -11.17 -5.99 6.78
N ALA A 43 -10.10 -5.78 6.00
CA ALA A 43 -9.19 -6.86 5.63
C ALA A 43 -8.34 -7.26 6.85
N GLN A 44 -8.92 -8.01 7.79
CA GLN A 44 -8.15 -8.93 8.63
C GLN A 44 -7.97 -10.21 7.82
N ASP A 45 -7.06 -10.17 6.86
CA ASP A 45 -6.63 -11.38 6.16
C ASP A 45 -5.32 -11.84 6.84
N PRO A 46 -5.33 -12.98 7.57
CA PRO A 46 -4.15 -13.50 8.24
C PRO A 46 -2.97 -13.76 7.29
N LEU A 47 -3.23 -13.88 5.99
CA LEU A 47 -2.19 -14.09 4.99
C LEU A 47 -1.45 -12.79 4.63
N TYR A 48 -2.02 -11.60 4.88
CA TYR A 48 -1.34 -10.33 4.63
C TYR A 48 -0.14 -10.11 5.57
N GLU A 49 -0.24 -10.52 6.84
CA GLU A 49 0.90 -10.44 7.77
C GLU A 49 2.03 -11.41 7.38
N SER A 50 1.69 -12.53 6.73
CA SER A 50 2.65 -13.58 6.36
C SER A 50 3.37 -13.32 5.03
N LEU A 51 2.79 -12.49 4.15
CA LEU A 51 3.31 -12.22 2.80
C LEU A 51 4.06 -10.89 2.70
N PHE A 52 3.88 -9.97 3.66
CA PHE A 52 4.39 -8.60 3.57
C PHE A 52 5.19 -8.11 4.79
N LEU A 53 5.45 -8.96 5.80
CA LEU A 53 6.46 -8.75 6.86
C LEU A 53 7.64 -9.70 6.67
#